data_AF-A0A953AKZ5-F1
#
_entry.id   AF-A0A953AKZ5-F1
#
_cell.length_a   1.000
_cell.length_b   1.000
_cell.length_c   1.000
_cell.angle_alpha   90.00
_cell.angle_beta   90.00
_cell.angle_gamma   90.00
#
_symmetry.space_group_name_H-M   'P 1'
#
loop_
_entity.id
_entity.type
_entity.pdbx_description
1 polymer ?
#
loop_
_entity_poly.entity_id
_entity_poly.type
_entity_poly.pdbx_seq_one_letter_code
_entity_poly.pdbx_strand_id
1 'polypeptide(L)'
;GTVIRIPVADVKRLGRATQGVIVMRLRGDERVSALAPVVDADDASAAAARPATDPAEADVAPEEALEPDDELGGEDGGEDDE
;
A
#
# COMPACT_ATOMS: atom_id res chain seq x y z
N GLY A 1 -11.96 3.84 19.32
CA GLY A 1 -12.42 3.32 18.02
C GLY A 1 -13.70 2.54 18.22
N THR A 2 -14.56 2.48 17.22
CA THR A 2 -15.81 1.71 17.25
C THR A 2 -15.63 0.44 16.44
N VAL A 3 -15.93 -0.71 17.04
CA VAL A 3 -15.88 -2.01 16.34
C VAL A 3 -17.28 -2.37 15.88
N ILE A 4 -17.42 -2.65 14.58
CA ILE A 4 -18.70 -2.97 13.95
C ILE A 4 -18.56 -4.34 13.29
N ARG A 5 -19.43 -5.28 13.66
CA ARG A 5 -19.53 -6.60 13.01
C ARG A 5 -20.64 -6.55 11.97
N ILE A 6 -20.33 -6.99 10.76
CA ILE A 6 -21.26 -7.01 9.63
C ILE A 6 -21.35 -8.46 9.14
N PRO A 7 -22.55 -9.06 9.08
CA PRO A 7 -22.73 -10.37 8.47
C PRO A 7 -22.36 -10.33 6.99
N VAL A 8 -21.57 -11.30 6.54
CA VAL A 8 -21.16 -11.40 5.12
C VAL A 8 -22.35 -11.60 4.17
N ALA A 9 -23.45 -12.17 4.67
CA ALA A 9 -24.68 -12.40 3.92
C ALA A 9 -25.37 -11.08 3.50
N ASP A 10 -25.13 -9.99 4.23
CA ASP A 10 -25.73 -8.68 3.95
C ASP A 10 -24.92 -7.88 2.91
N VAL A 11 -23.69 -8.32 2.60
CA VAL A 11 -22.82 -7.66 1.63
C VAL A 11 -23.07 -8.24 0.23
N LYS A 12 -23.41 -7.36 -0.72
CA LYS A 12 -23.65 -7.78 -2.11
C LYS A 12 -22.39 -8.36 -2.75
N ARG A 13 -22.53 -9.53 -3.37
CA ARG A 13 -21.50 -10.14 -4.21
C ARG A 13 -21.41 -9.39 -5.55
N LEU A 14 -20.21 -8.92 -5.88
CA LEU A 14 -19.92 -8.17 -7.09
C LEU A 14 -18.67 -8.72 -7.77
N GLY A 15 -18.55 -8.48 -9.08
CA GLY A 15 -17.36 -8.83 -9.85
C GLY A 15 -16.14 -7.97 -9.48
N ARG A 16 -14.96 -8.40 -9.92
CA ARG A 16 -13.67 -7.74 -9.59
C ARG A 16 -13.58 -6.30 -10.11
N ALA A 17 -14.07 -6.04 -11.33
CA ALA A 17 -14.04 -4.72 -11.95
C ALA A 17 -15.29 -3.91 -11.58
N THR A 18 -15.44 -3.59 -10.28
CA THR A 18 -16.57 -2.78 -9.79
C THR A 18 -16.11 -1.80 -8.70
N GLN A 19 -16.89 -0.74 -8.48
CA GLN A 19 -16.66 0.20 -7.37
C GLN A 19 -17.11 -0.36 -6.00
N GLY A 20 -17.90 -1.43 -6.00
CA GLY A 20 -18.48 -1.99 -4.78
C GLY A 20 -19.81 -1.35 -4.38
N VAL A 21 -20.17 -1.51 -3.10
CA VAL A 21 -21.39 -1.00 -2.48
C VAL A 21 -21.08 -0.34 -1.14
N ILE A 22 -21.94 0.59 -0.73
CA ILE A 22 -21.84 1.22 0.59
C ILE A 22 -22.41 0.26 1.64
N VAL A 23 -21.55 -0.26 2.52
CA VAL A 23 -21.95 -1.15 3.61
C VAL A 23 -22.43 -0.38 4.84
N MET A 24 -21.86 0.79 5.12
CA MET A 24 -22.27 1.69 6.20
C MET A 24 -22.00 3.15 5.85
N ARG A 25 -22.71 4.08 6.50
CA ARG A 25 -22.44 5.52 6.42
C ARG A 25 -21.62 5.95 7.64
N LEU A 26 -20.51 6.65 7.40
CA LEU A 26 -19.67 7.25 8.43
C LEU A 26 -20.13 8.69 8.71
N ARG A 27 -19.89 9.20 9.92
CA ARG A 27 -20.28 10.57 10.28
C ARG A 27 -19.12 11.53 10.06
N GLY A 28 -19.40 12.69 9.46
CA GLY A 28 -18.40 13.74 9.26
C GLY A 28 -17.13 13.19 8.61
N ASP A 29 -16.00 13.36 9.31
CA ASP A 29 -14.67 12.97 8.83
C ASP A 29 -14.17 11.62 9.38
N GLU A 30 -15.07 10.80 9.94
CA GLU A 30 -14.73 9.44 10.39
C GLU A 30 -14.23 8.58 9.21
N ARG A 31 -13.21 7.76 9.48
CA ARG A 31 -12.63 6.83 8.50
C ARG A 31 -12.48 5.44 9.10
N VAL A 32 -12.53 4.42 8.23
CA VAL A 32 -12.22 3.03 8.62
C VAL A 32 -10.72 2.90 8.76
N SER A 33 -10.24 2.53 9.95
CA SER A 33 -8.81 2.32 10.20
C SER A 33 -8.34 0.91 9.82
N ALA A 34 -9.18 -0.10 10.00
CA ALA A 34 -8.85 -1.50 9.71
C ALA A 34 -10.12 -2.34 9.51
N LEU A 35 -9.97 -3.47 8.83
CA LEU A 35 -11.00 -4.51 8.69
C LEU A 35 -10.35 -5.89 8.78
N ALA A 36 -11.06 -6.85 9.38
CA ALA A 36 -10.60 -8.22 9.49
C ALA A 36 -11.80 -9.19 9.42
N PRO A 37 -11.65 -10.36 8.79
CA PRO A 37 -12.66 -11.41 8.88
C PRO A 37 -12.78 -11.88 10.33
N VAL A 38 -14.00 -12.14 10.77
CA VAL A 38 -14.25 -12.78 12.07
C VAL A 38 -14.25 -14.29 11.83
N VAL A 39 -13.32 -14.99 12.46
CA VAL A 39 -13.25 -16.45 12.45
C VAL A 39 -13.68 -16.93 13.83
N ASP A 40 -14.73 -17.76 13.89
CA ASP A 40 -15.16 -18.37 15.14
C ASP A 40 -14.15 -19.44 15.57
N ALA A 41 -13.93 -19.59 16.88
CA ALA A 41 -12.89 -20.46 17.43
C ALA A 41 -13.06 -21.95 17.07
N ASP A 42 -14.28 -22.39 16.76
CA ASP A 42 -14.58 -23.74 16.26
C ASP A 42 -14.26 -23.93 14.75
N ASP A 43 -14.07 -22.84 13.99
CA ASP A 43 -13.73 -22.85 12.55
C ASP A 43 -12.21 -22.66 12.31
N ALA A 44 -11.41 -22.70 13.38
CA ALA A 44 -9.97 -22.43 13.37
C ALA A 44 -9.12 -23.43 12.56
N SER A 45 -9.71 -24.50 12.02
CA SER A 45 -8.98 -25.49 11.21
C SER A 45 -8.61 -25.01 9.79
N ALA A 46 -9.11 -23.86 9.32
CA ALA A 46 -8.90 -23.40 7.93
C ALA A 46 -8.00 -22.14 7.78
N ALA A 47 -7.51 -21.53 8.86
CA ALA A 47 -6.92 -20.18 8.82
C ALA A 47 -5.37 -20.11 8.70
N ALA A 48 -4.71 -21.12 8.13
CA ALA A 48 -3.24 -21.09 7.92
C ALA A 48 -2.80 -20.41 6.60
N ALA A 49 -3.68 -19.67 5.92
CA ALA A 49 -3.29 -18.84 4.78
C ALA A 49 -2.91 -17.44 5.26
N ARG A 50 -1.60 -17.20 5.39
CA ARG A 50 -1.05 -15.86 5.65
C ARG A 50 -1.58 -14.89 4.59
N PRO A 51 -2.14 -13.71 4.93
CA PRO A 51 -2.39 -12.70 3.92
C PRO A 51 -1.04 -12.29 3.34
N ALA A 52 -0.89 -12.45 2.03
CA ALA A 52 0.26 -11.94 1.30
C ALA A 52 0.31 -10.42 1.47
N THR A 53 1.44 -9.94 1.99
CA THR A 53 2.09 -8.63 1.79
C THR A 53 1.18 -7.41 1.57
N ASP A 54 1.35 -6.41 2.43
CA ASP A 54 0.79 -5.07 2.28
C ASP A 54 1.09 -4.51 0.87
N PRO A 55 0.09 -4.19 0.04
CA PRO A 55 0.33 -3.64 -1.29
C PRO A 55 1.00 -2.25 -1.24
N ALA A 56 1.04 -1.59 -0.08
CA ALA A 56 1.77 -0.33 0.09
C ALA A 56 3.30 -0.48 0.03
N GLU A 57 3.84 -1.69 0.24
CA GLU A 57 5.29 -1.95 0.15
C GLU A 57 5.78 -2.28 -1.26
N ALA A 58 4.86 -2.52 -2.22
CA ALA A 58 5.22 -3.01 -3.56
C ALA A 58 5.45 -1.90 -4.62
N ASP A 59 5.19 -0.62 -4.31
CA ASP A 59 5.23 0.47 -5.30
C ASP A 59 6.12 1.66 -4.90
N VAL A 60 7.01 1.52 -3.92
CA VAL A 60 8.08 2.51 -3.69
C VAL A 60 9.32 2.05 -4.44
N ALA A 61 9.38 2.35 -5.73
CA ALA A 61 10.67 2.43 -6.41
C ALA A 61 11.50 3.49 -5.65
N PRO A 62 12.73 3.20 -5.20
CA PRO A 62 13.60 4.28 -4.78
C PRO A 62 13.80 5.15 -6.03
N GLU A 63 13.43 6.43 -5.95
CA GLU A 63 13.95 7.43 -6.88
C GLU A 63 15.47 7.30 -6.79
N GLU A 64 16.09 6.72 -7.82
CA GLU A 64 17.53 6.86 -8.03
C GLU A 64 17.79 8.36 -8.10
N ALA A 65 18.33 8.90 -7.01
CA ALA A 65 18.97 10.18 -7.01
C ALA A 65 20.02 10.11 -8.12
N LEU A 66 19.77 10.81 -9.23
CA LEU A 66 20.85 11.21 -10.12
C LEU A 66 21.82 12.01 -9.24
N GLU A 67 22.91 11.38 -8.83
CA GLU A 67 24.05 12.12 -8.32
C GLU A 67 24.48 13.06 -9.46
N PRO A 68 24.60 14.38 -9.25
CA PRO A 68 25.26 15.21 -10.23
C PRO A 68 26.68 14.68 -10.37
N ASP A 69 27.08 14.32 -11.60
CA ASP A 69 28.46 14.03 -11.99
C ASP A 69 29.36 15.22 -11.63
N ASP A 70 29.83 15.25 -10.39
CA ASP A 70 30.91 16.11 -9.94
C ASP A 70 32.23 15.39 -10.28
N GLU A 71 32.51 15.32 -11.59
CA GLU A 71 33.79 14.84 -12.10
C GLU A 71 34.57 16.00 -12.75
N LEU A 72 35.55 16.42 -11.95
CA LEU A 72 36.91 16.81 -12.34
C LEU A 72 37.10 18.27 -12.74
N GLY A 73 37.51 19.03 -11.71
CA GLY A 73 38.18 20.31 -11.87
C GLY A 73 39.34 20.20 -12.84
N GLY A 74 39.41 21.19 -13.74
CA GLY A 74 40.51 21.38 -14.67
C GLY A 74 41.82 21.45 -13.91
N GLU A 75 42.66 20.45 -14.15
CA GLU A 75 44.07 20.49 -13.82
C GLU A 75 44.79 21.47 -14.77
N ASP A 76 45.67 22.24 -14.13
CA ASP A 76 46.44 23.39 -14.61
C ASP A 76 47.35 23.14 -15.84
N GLY A 77 47.72 24.24 -16.51
CA GLY A 77 48.97 24.41 -17.27
C GLY A 77 48.78 24.38 -18.80
N GLY A 78 49.07 25.44 -19.56
CA GLY A 78 50.43 25.86 -19.95
C GLY A 78 50.99 24.85 -20.97
N GLU A 79 51.36 25.14 -22.21
CA GLU A 79 52.11 26.26 -22.77
C GLU A 79 51.83 26.39 -24.29
N ASP A 80 52.18 27.57 -24.82
CA ASP A 80 52.30 27.95 -26.23
C ASP A 80 53.33 27.11 -27.03
N ASP A 81 53.43 27.40 -28.34
CA ASP A 81 54.33 26.89 -29.42
C ASP A 81 53.66 25.89 -30.38
N GLU A 82 53.61 26.06 -31.72
CA GLU A 82 54.21 26.99 -32.69
C GLU A 82 53.30 27.06 -33.94
#